data_AF-A0A9K3IDX3-F1
#
_entry.id   AF-A0A9K3IDX3-F1
#
_cell.length_a   1.000
_cell.length_b   1.000
_cell.length_c   1.000
_cell.angle_alpha   90.00
_cell.angle_beta   90.00
_cell.angle_gamma   90.00
#
_symmetry.space_group_name_H-M   'P 1'
#
loop_
_entity.id
_entity.type
_entity.pdbx_description
1 polymer ?
#
loop_
_entity_poly.entity_id
_entity_poly.type
_entity_poly.pdbx_seq_one_letter_code
_entity_poly.pdbx_strand_id
1 'polypeptide(L)'
;MQLASAVESKNATLSVKRRLACEQLSYFSQAHYCLSTCDNLNRHGKKHLSFLKWKCLEAKAAAYCYHGLITDKGTEPSCHISAVCCFLAAEEILNESKKACLNFCLTVPITRAPVAWGAMKHLNKKIHEIAAKKSQMYAYLLEEKKSLEVLPELPEFELSLKAEEYEMADKDGAWDSENWKIPNQTLKMHLTDDEEDD
;
A
#
# COMPACT_ATOMS: atom_id res chain seq x y z
N MET A 1 2.14 7.27 -6.12
CA MET A 1 2.81 5.97 -5.87
C MET A 1 3.05 5.27 -7.20
N GLN A 2 4.31 4.94 -7.51
CA GLN A 2 4.80 4.63 -8.88
C GLN A 2 4.05 3.47 -9.58
N LEU A 3 3.59 2.45 -8.84
CA LEU A 3 2.87 1.33 -9.44
C LEU A 3 1.59 1.77 -10.16
N ALA A 4 0.82 2.71 -9.60
CA ALA A 4 -0.43 3.16 -10.21
C ALA A 4 -0.18 3.78 -11.60
N SER A 5 0.80 4.67 -11.70
CA SER A 5 1.22 5.28 -12.97
C SER A 5 1.77 4.24 -13.95
N ALA A 6 2.52 3.26 -13.46
CA ALA A 6 3.01 2.17 -14.30
C ALA A 6 1.86 1.32 -14.86
N VAL A 7 0.86 0.98 -14.05
CA VAL A 7 -0.31 0.18 -14.47
C VAL A 7 -1.04 0.83 -15.65
N GLU A 8 -1.22 2.15 -15.61
CA GLU A 8 -1.88 2.95 -16.65
C GLU A 8 -1.00 3.16 -17.89
N SER A 9 0.32 3.11 -17.73
CA SER A 9 1.27 3.27 -18.83
C SER A 9 1.27 2.06 -19.76
N LYS A 10 1.10 2.35 -21.07
CA LYS A 10 1.31 1.38 -22.16
C LYS A 10 2.77 0.97 -22.32
N ASN A 11 3.70 1.85 -21.94
CA ASN A 11 5.14 1.65 -22.11
C ASN A 11 5.77 0.87 -20.94
N ALA A 12 5.11 0.82 -19.78
CA ALA A 12 5.61 0.09 -18.64
C ALA A 12 5.48 -1.42 -18.86
N THR A 13 6.62 -2.11 -18.93
CA THR A 13 6.69 -3.56 -19.09
C THR A 13 6.14 -4.30 -17.87
N LEU A 14 5.82 -5.59 -18.04
CA LEU A 14 5.39 -6.44 -16.91
C LEU A 14 6.46 -6.53 -15.83
N SER A 15 7.74 -6.60 -16.22
CA SER A 15 8.87 -6.66 -15.28
C SER A 15 8.94 -5.41 -14.41
N VAL A 16 8.73 -4.21 -14.99
CA VAL A 16 8.66 -2.95 -14.23
C VAL A 16 7.47 -2.97 -13.27
N LYS A 17 6.29 -3.41 -13.73
CA LYS A 17 5.09 -3.50 -12.89
C LYS A 17 5.25 -4.48 -11.73
N ARG A 18 5.85 -5.65 -11.97
CA ARG A 18 6.20 -6.62 -10.93
C ARG A 18 7.17 -6.02 -9.91
N ARG A 19 8.26 -5.40 -10.39
CA ARG A 19 9.28 -4.78 -9.54
C ARG A 19 8.65 -3.74 -8.61
N LEU A 20 7.89 -2.79 -9.16
CA LEU A 20 7.22 -1.75 -8.36
C LEU A 20 6.22 -2.33 -7.36
N ALA A 21 5.52 -3.42 -7.68
CA ALA A 21 4.64 -4.09 -6.74
C ALA A 21 5.40 -4.79 -5.60
N CYS A 22 6.55 -5.41 -5.91
CA CYS A 22 7.41 -6.05 -4.91
C CYS A 22 8.10 -5.01 -4.00
N GLU A 23 8.54 -3.88 -4.55
CA GLU A 23 9.06 -2.75 -3.76
C GLU A 23 7.97 -2.20 -2.82
N GLN A 24 6.75 -1.99 -3.34
CA GLN A 24 5.61 -1.54 -2.52
C GLN A 24 5.26 -2.52 -1.39
N LEU A 25 5.30 -3.83 -1.67
CA LEU A 25 5.14 -4.88 -0.68
C LEU A 25 6.20 -4.76 0.41
N SER A 26 7.45 -4.55 0.02
CA SER A 26 8.58 -4.40 0.94
C SER A 26 8.41 -3.18 1.83
N TYR A 27 8.08 -2.01 1.29
CA TYR A 27 7.81 -0.79 2.08
C TYR A 27 6.72 -1.01 3.12
N PHE A 28 5.57 -1.56 2.73
CA PHE A 28 4.48 -1.75 3.68
C PHE A 28 4.76 -2.85 4.70
N SER A 29 5.48 -3.90 4.31
CA SER A 29 5.86 -4.97 5.23
C SER A 29 6.83 -4.44 6.30
N GLN A 30 7.83 -3.67 5.89
CA GLN A 30 8.77 -3.02 6.82
C GLN A 30 8.04 -2.03 7.73
N ALA A 31 7.20 -1.14 7.18
CA ALA A 31 6.44 -0.20 7.98
C ALA A 31 5.47 -0.89 8.96
N HIS A 32 4.79 -1.95 8.53
CA HIS A 32 3.91 -2.74 9.39
C HIS A 32 4.71 -3.41 10.51
N TYR A 33 5.85 -4.02 10.19
CA TYR A 33 6.73 -4.66 11.17
C TYR A 33 7.17 -3.64 12.22
N CYS A 34 7.78 -2.52 11.81
CA CYS A 34 8.25 -1.49 12.72
C CYS A 34 7.14 -0.93 13.62
N LEU A 35 5.94 -0.72 13.07
CA LEU A 35 4.82 -0.22 13.87
C LEU A 35 4.28 -1.30 14.82
N SER A 36 4.29 -2.58 14.41
CA SER A 36 3.80 -3.69 15.22
C SER A 36 4.68 -3.98 16.44
N THR A 37 5.96 -3.61 16.39
CA THR A 37 6.89 -3.75 17.52
C THR A 37 6.86 -2.56 18.48
N CYS A 38 6.06 -1.53 18.22
CA CYS A 38 5.89 -0.42 19.16
C CYS A 38 4.97 -0.82 20.32
N ASP A 39 5.46 -0.67 21.56
CA ASP A 39 4.63 -0.82 22.75
C ASP A 39 3.57 0.31 22.84
N ASN A 40 2.40 -0.01 23.39
CA ASN A 40 1.34 0.95 23.70
C ASN A 40 0.79 1.76 22.50
N LEU A 41 0.55 1.12 21.35
CA LEU A 41 -0.15 1.73 20.22
C LEU A 41 -1.49 2.34 20.66
N ASN A 42 -1.59 3.66 20.60
CA ASN A 42 -2.84 4.37 20.78
C ASN A 42 -3.84 4.01 19.66
N ARG A 43 -5.08 4.52 19.74
CA ARG A 43 -6.11 4.25 18.72
C ARG A 43 -5.67 4.55 17.28
N HIS A 44 -4.90 5.62 17.07
CA HIS A 44 -4.40 6.00 15.75
C HIS A 44 -3.31 5.04 15.28
N GLY A 45 -2.42 4.60 16.17
CA GLY A 45 -1.42 3.56 15.89
C GLY A 45 -2.09 2.26 15.44
N LYS A 46 -3.12 1.80 16.15
CA LYS A 46 -3.91 0.62 15.74
C LYS A 46 -4.58 0.80 14.38
N LYS A 47 -5.14 1.98 14.11
CA LYS A 47 -5.72 2.33 12.80
C LYS A 47 -4.68 2.26 11.68
N HIS A 48 -3.48 2.81 11.90
CA HIS A 48 -2.38 2.75 10.94
C HIS A 48 -1.90 1.32 10.70
N LEU A 49 -1.82 0.49 11.74
CA LEU A 49 -1.44 -0.91 11.60
C LEU A 49 -2.44 -1.67 10.70
N SER A 50 -3.74 -1.49 10.93
CA SER A 50 -4.79 -2.07 10.07
C SER A 50 -4.70 -1.56 8.62
N PHE A 51 -4.37 -0.28 8.42
CA PHE A 51 -4.14 0.28 7.08
C PHE A 51 -2.94 -0.37 6.38
N LEU A 52 -1.81 -0.48 7.07
CA LEU A 52 -0.59 -1.08 6.53
C LEU A 52 -0.81 -2.55 6.18
N LYS A 53 -1.54 -3.31 7.02
CA LYS A 53 -1.91 -4.70 6.70
C LYS A 53 -2.73 -4.78 5.41
N TRP A 54 -3.77 -3.96 5.28
CA TRP A 54 -4.58 -3.90 4.07
C TRP A 54 -3.74 -3.58 2.83
N LYS A 55 -2.89 -2.55 2.90
CA LYS A 55 -2.06 -2.12 1.76
C LYS A 55 -0.93 -3.08 1.41
N CYS A 56 -0.37 -3.77 2.40
CA CYS A 56 0.56 -4.87 2.19
C CYS A 56 -0.09 -6.00 1.39
N LEU A 57 -1.31 -6.42 1.76
CA LEU A 57 -2.05 -7.46 1.02
C LEU A 57 -2.37 -7.04 -0.42
N GLU A 58 -2.78 -5.78 -0.64
CA GLU A 58 -2.98 -5.26 -1.99
C GLU A 58 -1.66 -5.32 -2.82
N ALA A 59 -0.55 -4.86 -2.26
CA ALA A 59 0.74 -4.91 -2.95
C ALA A 59 1.18 -6.36 -3.24
N LYS A 60 0.97 -7.28 -2.30
CA LYS A 60 1.28 -8.71 -2.46
C LYS A 60 0.45 -9.35 -3.57
N ALA A 61 -0.86 -9.08 -3.63
CA ALA A 61 -1.72 -9.55 -4.71
C ALA A 61 -1.26 -9.03 -6.09
N ALA A 62 -0.91 -7.75 -6.17
CA ALA A 62 -0.37 -7.17 -7.40
C ALA A 62 0.96 -7.82 -7.82
N ALA A 63 1.87 -8.07 -6.86
CA ALA A 63 3.16 -8.70 -7.10
C ALA A 63 2.99 -10.11 -7.68
N TYR A 64 2.15 -10.95 -7.07
CA TYR A 64 1.85 -12.29 -7.58
C TYR A 64 1.15 -12.26 -8.95
N CYS A 65 0.22 -11.34 -9.18
CA CYS A 65 -0.43 -11.21 -10.48
C CYS A 65 0.59 -10.91 -11.59
N TYR A 66 1.50 -9.94 -11.37
CA TYR A 66 2.53 -9.64 -12.36
C TYR A 66 3.61 -10.71 -12.47
N HIS A 67 3.92 -11.40 -11.37
CA HIS A 67 4.81 -12.57 -11.41
C HIS A 67 4.22 -13.67 -12.28
N GLY A 68 2.97 -14.06 -12.03
CA GLY A 68 2.26 -15.05 -12.84
C GLY A 68 2.20 -14.65 -14.32
N LEU A 69 1.91 -13.38 -14.64
CA LEU A 69 1.89 -12.89 -16.03
C LEU A 69 3.25 -12.96 -16.75
N ILE A 70 4.36 -12.89 -16.01
CA ILE A 70 5.70 -13.06 -16.57
C ILE A 70 6.00 -14.55 -16.75
N THR A 71 5.74 -15.35 -15.72
CA THR A 71 5.98 -16.80 -15.73
C THR A 71 5.16 -17.49 -16.82
N ASP A 72 3.92 -17.07 -17.04
CA ASP A 72 3.01 -17.57 -18.08
C ASP A 72 3.54 -17.42 -19.52
N LYS A 73 4.54 -16.56 -19.75
CA LYS A 73 5.20 -16.42 -21.06
C LYS A 73 6.23 -17.52 -21.35
N GLY A 74 6.56 -18.36 -20.37
CA GLY A 74 7.40 -19.52 -20.57
C GLY A 74 6.73 -20.54 -21.50
N THR A 75 7.52 -21.41 -22.11
CA THR A 75 7.05 -22.47 -23.02
C THR A 75 6.78 -23.78 -22.32
N GLU A 76 7.35 -23.98 -21.14
CA GLU A 76 7.25 -25.24 -20.40
C GLU A 76 5.90 -25.35 -19.68
N PRO A 77 5.27 -26.54 -19.63
CA PRO A 77 4.04 -26.76 -18.87
C PRO A 77 4.15 -26.36 -17.39
N SER A 78 5.34 -26.53 -16.79
CA SER A 78 5.63 -26.10 -15.43
C SER A 78 5.49 -24.58 -15.22
N CYS A 79 5.82 -23.77 -16.24
CA CYS A 79 5.63 -22.33 -16.19
C CYS A 79 4.15 -21.97 -16.10
N HIS A 80 3.30 -22.66 -16.87
CA HIS A 80 1.86 -22.40 -16.87
C HIS A 80 1.19 -22.79 -15.56
N ILE A 81 1.59 -23.93 -14.99
CA ILE A 81 1.10 -24.36 -13.66
C ILE A 81 1.53 -23.35 -12.59
N SER A 82 2.80 -22.99 -12.53
CA SER A 82 3.33 -21.99 -11.59
C SER A 82 2.62 -20.63 -11.75
N ALA A 83 2.33 -20.22 -12.99
CA ALA A 83 1.58 -19.00 -13.26
C ALA A 83 0.15 -19.06 -12.71
N VAL A 84 -0.55 -20.18 -12.89
CA VAL A 84 -1.90 -20.36 -12.31
C VAL A 84 -1.86 -20.32 -10.78
N CYS A 85 -0.89 -20.99 -10.15
CA CYS A 85 -0.70 -20.91 -8.70
C CYS A 85 -0.53 -19.45 -8.25
N CYS A 86 0.25 -18.65 -8.98
CA CYS A 86 0.39 -17.22 -8.71
C CYS A 86 -0.94 -16.46 -8.85
N PHE A 87 -1.74 -16.75 -9.88
CA PHE A 87 -3.02 -16.05 -10.09
C PHE A 87 -4.06 -16.40 -9.03
N LEU A 88 -4.16 -17.68 -8.65
CA LEU A 88 -5.05 -18.12 -7.58
C LEU A 88 -4.64 -17.52 -6.23
N ALA A 89 -3.34 -17.51 -5.91
CA ALA A 89 -2.86 -16.84 -4.71
C ALA A 89 -3.10 -15.32 -4.73
N ALA A 90 -2.90 -14.66 -5.87
CA ALA A 90 -3.19 -13.24 -6.02
C ALA A 90 -4.68 -12.93 -5.76
N GLU A 91 -5.58 -13.78 -6.26
CA GLU A 91 -7.02 -13.66 -6.04
C GLU A 91 -7.41 -13.88 -4.57
N GLU A 92 -6.87 -14.92 -3.93
CA GLU A 92 -7.12 -15.21 -2.52
C GLU A 92 -6.64 -14.06 -1.62
N ILE A 93 -5.41 -13.60 -1.83
CA ILE A 93 -4.82 -12.46 -1.10
C ILE A 93 -5.64 -11.18 -1.35
N LEU A 94 -6.14 -10.97 -2.56
CA LEU A 94 -7.02 -9.84 -2.87
C LEU A 94 -8.35 -9.93 -2.11
N ASN A 95 -8.90 -11.11 -1.93
CA ASN A 95 -10.10 -11.30 -1.12
C ASN A 95 -9.83 -11.09 0.37
N GLU A 96 -8.65 -11.49 0.87
CA GLU A 96 -8.21 -11.16 2.22
C GLU A 96 -8.01 -9.64 2.39
N SER A 97 -7.46 -8.95 1.39
CA SER A 97 -7.24 -7.50 1.44
C SER A 97 -8.56 -6.74 1.61
N LYS A 98 -9.65 -7.20 0.99
CA LYS A 98 -11.00 -6.63 1.19
C LYS A 98 -11.46 -6.78 2.64
N LYS A 99 -11.21 -7.93 3.28
CA LYS A 99 -11.50 -8.14 4.70
C LYS A 99 -10.65 -7.22 5.59
N ALA A 100 -9.37 -7.07 5.26
CA ALA A 100 -8.47 -6.15 5.96
C ALA A 100 -8.89 -4.68 5.81
N CYS A 101 -9.41 -4.28 4.64
CA CYS A 101 -10.00 -2.96 4.41
C CYS A 101 -11.21 -2.71 5.33
N LEU A 102 -12.12 -3.69 5.44
CA LEU A 102 -13.25 -3.59 6.36
C LEU A 102 -12.78 -3.45 7.81
N ASN A 103 -11.80 -4.24 8.24
CA ASN A 103 -11.22 -4.13 9.57
C ASN A 103 -10.59 -2.76 9.81
N PHE A 104 -9.85 -2.23 8.83
CA PHE A 104 -9.35 -0.86 8.87
C PHE A 104 -10.49 0.14 9.08
N CYS A 105 -11.57 0.06 8.29
CA CYS A 105 -12.72 0.96 8.41
C CYS A 105 -13.38 0.93 9.79
N LEU A 106 -13.48 -0.24 10.40
CA LEU A 106 -14.09 -0.44 11.72
C LEU A 106 -13.16 -0.11 12.89
N THR A 107 -11.84 -0.09 12.68
CA THR A 107 -10.88 0.36 13.69
C THR A 107 -11.08 1.86 13.98
N VAL A 108 -11.08 2.26 15.25
CA VAL A 108 -11.30 3.66 15.67
C VAL A 108 -10.13 4.57 15.22
N PRO A 109 -10.39 5.78 14.68
CA PRO A 109 -11.71 6.34 14.41
C PRO A 109 -12.41 5.63 13.24
N ILE A 110 -13.71 5.34 13.38
CA ILE A 110 -14.48 4.63 12.35
C ILE A 110 -14.53 5.48 11.08
N THR A 111 -14.27 4.85 9.94
CA THR A 111 -14.26 5.52 8.63
C THR A 111 -15.13 4.75 7.64
N ARG A 112 -15.67 5.45 6.64
CA ARG A 112 -16.37 4.80 5.53
C ARG A 112 -15.41 3.95 4.69
N ALA A 113 -15.95 2.96 3.99
CA ALA A 113 -15.19 2.19 3.02
C ALA A 113 -14.68 3.13 1.91
N PRO A 114 -13.36 3.17 1.63
CA PRO A 114 -12.83 3.97 0.56
C PRO A 114 -13.19 3.39 -0.81
N VAL A 115 -13.41 4.25 -1.80
CA VAL A 115 -13.52 3.83 -3.20
C VAL A 115 -12.18 3.28 -3.68
N ALA A 116 -12.20 2.34 -4.63
CA ALA A 116 -10.96 1.80 -5.19
C ALA A 116 -10.12 2.92 -5.84
N TRP A 117 -8.83 2.98 -5.50
CA TRP A 117 -7.91 4.03 -5.94
C TRP A 117 -6.51 3.47 -6.23
N GLY A 118 -5.65 4.29 -6.84
CA GLY A 118 -4.30 3.89 -7.22
C GLY A 118 -4.29 2.70 -8.17
N ALA A 119 -3.32 1.80 -7.99
CA ALA A 119 -3.19 0.60 -8.84
C ALA A 119 -4.42 -0.33 -8.75
N MET A 120 -5.05 -0.41 -7.57
CA MET A 120 -6.18 -1.31 -7.34
C MET A 120 -7.46 -0.89 -8.04
N LYS A 121 -7.57 0.38 -8.48
CA LYS A 121 -8.65 0.81 -9.39
C LYS A 121 -8.71 -0.06 -10.65
N HIS A 122 -7.55 -0.49 -11.15
CA HIS A 122 -7.43 -1.30 -12.37
C HIS A 122 -7.23 -2.78 -12.07
N LEU A 123 -6.52 -3.09 -10.98
CA LEU A 123 -6.14 -4.47 -10.66
C LEU A 123 -7.26 -5.28 -10.01
N ASN A 124 -8.19 -4.66 -9.29
CA ASN A 124 -9.26 -5.37 -8.57
C ASN A 124 -10.03 -6.35 -9.47
N LYS A 125 -10.53 -5.85 -10.60
CA LYS A 125 -11.27 -6.67 -11.57
C LYS A 125 -10.35 -7.58 -12.37
N LYS A 126 -9.20 -7.03 -12.80
CA LYS A 126 -8.23 -7.71 -13.64
C LYS A 126 -7.65 -8.97 -13.01
N ILE A 127 -7.35 -8.95 -11.70
CA ILE A 127 -6.82 -10.12 -10.98
C ILE A 127 -7.83 -11.27 -11.04
N HIS A 128 -9.09 -10.99 -10.71
CA HIS A 128 -10.17 -11.98 -10.77
C HIS A 128 -10.37 -12.54 -12.19
N GLU A 129 -10.42 -11.67 -13.20
CA GLU A 129 -10.57 -12.09 -14.60
C GLU A 129 -9.41 -12.96 -15.09
N ILE A 130 -8.17 -12.61 -14.73
CA ILE A 130 -6.99 -13.39 -15.10
C ILE A 130 -7.01 -14.74 -14.39
N ALA A 131 -7.29 -14.77 -13.08
CA ALA A 131 -7.34 -16.01 -12.31
C ALA A 131 -8.36 -16.98 -12.90
N ALA A 132 -9.60 -16.54 -13.12
CA ALA A 132 -10.66 -17.37 -13.71
C ALA A 132 -10.31 -17.85 -15.13
N LYS A 133 -9.82 -16.95 -15.99
CA LYS A 133 -9.47 -17.32 -17.37
C LYS A 133 -8.32 -18.33 -17.41
N LYS A 134 -7.27 -18.11 -16.62
CA LYS A 134 -6.05 -18.92 -16.66
C LYS A 134 -6.22 -20.25 -15.96
N SER A 135 -6.97 -20.31 -14.86
CA SER A 135 -7.30 -21.58 -14.21
C SER A 135 -8.14 -22.47 -15.11
N GLN A 136 -9.11 -21.91 -15.85
CA GLN A 136 -9.89 -22.65 -16.83
C GLN A 136 -9.02 -23.13 -18.00
N MET A 137 -8.15 -22.27 -18.53
CA MET A 137 -7.33 -22.59 -19.70
C MET A 137 -6.31 -23.69 -19.43
N TYR A 138 -5.78 -23.79 -18.21
CA TYR A 138 -4.78 -24.78 -17.80
C TYR A 138 -5.34 -25.85 -16.85
N ALA A 139 -6.67 -26.00 -16.77
CA ALA A 139 -7.31 -26.96 -15.86
C ALA A 139 -6.77 -28.39 -16.04
N TYR A 140 -6.54 -28.81 -17.29
CA TYR A 140 -5.97 -30.12 -17.61
C TYR A 140 -4.58 -30.34 -16.98
N LEU A 141 -3.71 -29.31 -16.96
CA LEU A 141 -2.38 -29.40 -16.35
C LEU A 141 -2.46 -29.49 -14.83
N LEU A 142 -3.43 -28.83 -14.21
CA LEU A 142 -3.64 -28.87 -12.75
C LEU A 142 -4.15 -30.24 -12.30
N GLU A 143 -5.01 -30.88 -13.10
CA GLU A 143 -5.52 -32.22 -12.82
C GLU A 143 -4.42 -33.28 -12.87
N GLU A 144 -3.47 -33.15 -13.80
CA GLU A 144 -2.32 -34.05 -13.94
C GLU A 144 -1.30 -33.88 -12.80
N LYS A 145 -1.10 -32.65 -12.31
CA LYS A 145 -0.04 -32.31 -11.36
C LYS A 145 -0.56 -32.08 -9.93
N LYS A 146 -1.48 -32.93 -9.46
CA LYS A 146 -2.13 -32.92 -8.12
C LYS A 146 -1.23 -32.83 -6.87
N SER A 147 0.10 -32.75 -7.03
CA SER A 147 1.03 -32.46 -5.93
C SER A 147 0.99 -30.98 -5.56
N LEU A 148 0.82 -30.70 -4.26
CA LEU A 148 0.89 -29.37 -3.65
C LEU A 148 2.15 -28.61 -4.11
N GLU A 149 2.04 -27.81 -5.16
CA GLU A 149 3.11 -26.90 -5.54
C GLU A 149 3.17 -25.76 -4.51
N VAL A 150 4.34 -25.65 -3.88
CA VAL A 150 4.69 -24.52 -3.02
C VAL A 150 4.61 -23.26 -3.89
N LEU A 151 3.87 -22.26 -3.41
CA LEU A 151 3.75 -20.97 -4.09
C LEU A 151 5.16 -20.39 -4.32
N PRO A 152 5.51 -19.97 -5.55
CA PRO A 152 6.86 -19.48 -5.82
C PRO A 152 7.14 -18.23 -5.01
N GLU A 153 8.39 -18.11 -4.54
CA GLU A 153 8.82 -16.92 -3.81
C GLU A 153 8.84 -15.70 -4.74
N LEU A 154 8.39 -14.57 -4.21
CA LEU A 154 8.46 -13.30 -4.93
C LEU A 154 9.90 -12.79 -4.95
N PRO A 155 10.38 -12.22 -6.06
CA PRO A 155 11.71 -11.62 -6.10
C PRO A 155 11.79 -10.39 -5.20
N GLU A 156 12.91 -10.26 -4.50
CA GLU A 156 13.26 -9.06 -3.75
C GLU A 156 14.00 -8.05 -4.64
N PHE A 157 13.75 -6.77 -4.41
CA PHE A 157 14.39 -5.68 -5.14
C PHE A 157 14.83 -4.60 -4.16
N GLU A 158 15.91 -3.90 -4.50
CA GLU A 158 16.29 -2.67 -3.80
C GLU A 158 15.20 -1.61 -3.96
N LEU A 159 14.96 -0.88 -2.88
CA LEU A 159 13.98 0.19 -2.79
C LEU A 159 14.42 1.40 -3.62
N SER A 160 13.67 1.74 -4.66
CA SER A 160 14.04 2.80 -5.60
C SER A 160 13.77 4.22 -5.09
N LEU A 161 12.81 4.38 -4.18
CA LEU A 161 12.45 5.68 -3.62
C LEU A 161 13.30 5.93 -2.38
N LYS A 162 13.94 7.10 -2.35
CA LYS A 162 14.67 7.60 -1.19
C LYS A 162 14.01 8.90 -0.75
N ALA A 163 14.06 9.17 0.55
CA ALA A 163 13.65 10.48 1.05
C ALA A 163 14.58 11.53 0.43
N GLU A 164 14.01 12.63 -0.05
CA GLU A 164 14.80 13.78 -0.45
C GLU A 164 15.48 14.36 0.79
N GLU A 165 16.72 14.82 0.62
CA GLU A 165 17.45 15.48 1.70
C GLU A 165 16.74 16.79 2.03
N TYR A 166 16.41 16.95 3.31
CA TYR A 166 15.72 18.14 3.79
C TYR A 166 16.73 19.07 4.45
N GLU A 167 16.91 20.25 3.87
CA GLU A 167 17.71 21.33 4.46
C GLU A 167 16.82 22.21 5.34
N MET A 168 17.20 22.37 6.61
CA MET A 168 16.56 23.34 7.47
C MET A 168 16.93 24.75 7.01
N ALA A 169 15.97 25.68 7.10
CA ALA A 169 16.26 27.08 6.88
C ALA A 169 17.30 27.59 7.88
N ASP A 170 18.09 28.58 7.46
CA ASP A 170 19.04 29.25 8.34
C ASP A 170 18.32 29.85 9.56
N LYS A 171 19.03 29.85 10.69
CA LYS A 171 18.55 30.52 11.91
C LYS A 171 18.27 31.99 11.58
N ASP A 172 17.04 32.43 11.82
CA ASP A 172 16.67 33.83 11.62
C ASP A 172 17.50 34.74 12.55
N GLY A 173 18.05 35.83 12.02
CA GLY A 173 18.88 36.77 12.78
C GLY A 173 18.14 37.43 13.95
N ALA A 174 16.80 37.41 13.97
CA ALA A 174 16.00 37.86 15.10
C ALA A 174 16.29 37.08 16.39
N TRP A 175 16.71 35.81 16.28
CA TRP A 175 17.06 34.97 17.43
C TRP A 175 18.39 35.37 18.10
N ASP A 176 19.23 36.17 17.45
CA ASP A 176 20.45 36.74 18.02
C ASP A 176 20.27 38.18 18.51
N SER A 177 19.10 38.78 18.25
CA SER A 177 18.77 40.11 18.75
C SER A 177 18.19 40.01 20.18
N GLU A 178 18.89 40.58 21.17
CA GLU A 178 18.38 40.70 22.56
C GLU A 178 17.13 41.62 22.68
N ASN A 179 16.65 42.17 21.56
CA ASN A 179 15.51 43.08 21.47
C ASN A 179 14.18 42.36 21.20
N TRP A 180 14.00 41.16 21.74
CA TRP A 180 12.67 40.56 21.82
C TRP A 180 11.84 41.37 22.82
N LYS A 181 11.13 42.40 22.33
CA LYS A 181 10.04 42.99 23.08
C LYS A 181 8.79 42.24 22.67
N ILE A 182 8.27 41.38 23.54
CA ILE A 182 6.86 41.00 23.46
C ILE A 182 6.10 42.33 23.49
N PRO A 183 5.39 42.72 22.43
CA PRO A 183 4.43 43.79 22.57
C PRO A 183 3.45 43.30 23.62
N ASN A 184 3.37 43.96 24.77
CA ASN A 184 2.35 43.68 25.79
C ASN A 184 0.97 43.98 25.18
N GLN A 185 0.47 43.12 24.30
CA GLN A 185 -0.93 43.04 23.97
C GLN A 185 -1.58 42.34 25.16
N THR A 186 -1.90 43.12 26.18
CA THR A 186 -2.83 42.67 27.21
C THR A 186 -4.11 42.22 26.51
N LEU A 187 -4.44 40.93 26.65
CA LEU A 187 -5.68 40.27 26.22
C LEU A 187 -6.98 41.03 26.57
N LYS A 188 -6.91 42.06 27.43
CA LYS A 188 -8.02 42.94 27.81
C LYS A 188 -8.58 43.81 26.68
N MET A 189 -7.85 44.07 25.58
CA MET A 189 -8.40 44.92 24.50
C MET A 189 -9.47 44.24 23.64
N HIS A 190 -9.69 42.93 23.79
CA HIS A 190 -10.71 42.18 23.03
C HIS A 190 -11.91 41.72 23.87
N LEU A 191 -12.02 42.20 25.12
CA LEU A 191 -13.13 41.91 26.04
C LEU A 191 -13.89 43.19 26.42
N THR A 192 -14.25 44.02 25.44
CA THR A 192 -15.42 44.91 25.60
C THR A 192 -16.65 44.11 25.21
N ASP A 193 -17.06 43.22 26.11
CA ASP A 193 -18.45 42.79 26.22
C ASP A 193 -19.21 43.87 27.00
N ASP A 194 -20.48 44.02 26.62
CA ASP A 194 -21.44 45.04 27.01
C ASP A 194 -21.58 45.31 28.52
N GLU A 195 -21.37 46.56 28.93
CA GLU A 195 -21.92 47.21 30.13
C GLU A 195 -21.96 48.71 29.80
N GLU A 196 -23.01 49.51 29.89
CA GLU A 196 -24.43 49.48 30.30
C GLU A 196 -25.04 50.72 29.60
N ASP A 197 -26.36 50.85 29.53
CA ASP A 197 -27.02 52.11 29.93
C ASP A 197 -28.52 51.84 30.13
N ASP A 198 -28.99 52.28 31.32
CA ASP A 198 -30.32 52.16 31.93
C ASP A 198 -31.51 52.66 31.08
#